data_AF-A0A8X6VDC3-F1
#
_entry.id   AF-A0A8X6VDC3-F1
#
_cell.length_a   1.000
_cell.length_b   1.000
_cell.length_c   1.000
_cell.angle_alpha   90.00
_cell.angle_beta   90.00
_cell.angle_gamma   90.00
#
_symmetry.space_group_name_H-M   'P 1'
#
loop_
_entity.id
_entity.type
_entity.pdbx_description
1 polymer ?
#
loop_
_entity_poly.entity_id
_entity_poly.type
_entity_poly.pdbx_seq_one_letter_code
_entity_poly.pdbx_strand_id
1 'polypeptide(L)'
;MLQINKKKDINSTFFISLCLDEIIDITKPARLAVFARYCVGNAIKEELIAITSLLTTTKCTDICTAVRNSLAEKDIDLKKIVSVTSDGASNMVGVYNYRQQRAPRQRL
;
A
#
# COMPACT_ATOMS: atom_id res chain seq x y z
N MET A 1 -16.09 18.96 5.90
CA MET A 1 -15.58 19.04 7.29
C MET A 1 -14.69 17.85 7.67
N LEU A 2 -15.08 16.60 7.39
CA LEU A 2 -14.30 15.40 7.77
C LEU A 2 -12.91 15.29 7.13
N GLN A 3 -12.70 15.69 5.87
CA GLN A 3 -11.38 15.58 5.22
C GLN A 3 -10.33 16.57 5.74
N ILE A 4 -10.74 17.74 6.25
CA ILE A 4 -9.83 18.80 6.71
C ILE A 4 -9.11 18.36 7.99
N ASN A 5 -9.85 17.74 8.93
CA ASN A 5 -9.27 17.24 10.18
C ASN A 5 -8.31 16.07 9.94
N LYS A 6 -8.59 15.21 8.96
CA LYS A 6 -7.71 14.09 8.58
C LYS A 6 -6.35 14.56 8.10
N LYS A 7 -6.31 15.51 7.16
CA LYS A 7 -5.07 16.07 6.64
C LYS A 7 -4.28 16.78 7.75
N LYS A 8 -4.97 17.45 8.68
CA LYS A 8 -4.35 18.10 9.84
C LYS A 8 -3.74 17.10 10.82
N ASP A 9 -4.44 16.01 11.11
CA ASP A 9 -3.95 14.93 11.99
C ASP A 9 -2.71 14.26 11.39
N ILE A 10 -2.77 13.86 10.12
CA ILE A 10 -1.64 13.22 9.41
C ILE A 10 -0.43 14.15 9.39
N ASN A 11 -0.63 15.44 9.11
CA ASN A 11 0.46 16.41 9.10
C ASN A 11 1.02 16.72 10.49
N SER A 12 0.22 16.58 11.55
CA SER A 12 0.69 16.73 12.93
C SER A 12 1.49 15.52 13.42
N THR A 13 1.34 14.36 12.79
CA THR A 13 2.09 13.16 13.20
C THR A 13 3.53 13.18 12.70
N PHE A 14 4.43 12.66 13.53
CA PHE A 14 5.85 12.50 13.19
C PHE A 14 6.12 11.20 12.44
N PHE A 15 5.34 10.15 12.70
CA PHE A 15 5.58 8.81 12.20
C PHE A 15 4.30 8.22 11.60
N ILE A 16 4.42 7.72 10.37
CA ILE A 16 3.36 7.07 9.62
C ILE A 16 3.89 5.73 9.14
N SER A 17 3.10 4.67 9.31
CA SER A 17 3.32 3.39 8.63
C SER A 17 2.30 3.24 7.51
N LEU A 18 2.75 2.84 6.33
CA LEU A 18 1.87 2.56 5.20
C LEU A 18 1.57 1.06 5.13
N CYS A 19 0.32 0.72 4.83
CA CYS A 19 -0.09 -0.62 4.46
C CYS A 19 -0.59 -0.58 3.01
N LEU A 20 0.02 -1.39 2.16
CA LEU A 20 -0.29 -1.51 0.75
C LEU A 20 -0.99 -2.84 0.52
N ASP A 21 -2.18 -2.78 -0.06
CA ASP A 21 -2.99 -3.97 -0.35
C ASP A 21 -3.33 -4.02 -1.84
N GLU A 22 -3.09 -5.17 -2.47
CA GLU A 22 -3.36 -5.40 -3.90
C GLU A 22 -4.73 -6.07 -4.06
N ILE A 23 -5.67 -5.34 -4.64
CA ILE A 23 -6.98 -5.86 -5.00
C ILE A 23 -6.93 -6.29 -6.46
N ILE A 24 -7.03 -7.60 -6.69
CA ILE A 24 -7.07 -8.19 -8.03
C ILE A 24 -8.52 -8.58 -8.33
N ASP A 25 -9.07 -8.01 -9.40
CA ASP A 25 -10.33 -8.46 -9.99
C ASP A 25 -9.98 -9.39 -11.15
N ILE A 26 -10.62 -10.55 -11.23
CA ILE A 26 -10.40 -11.56 -12.28
C ILE A 26 -10.61 -10.97 -13.69
N THR A 27 -11.41 -9.89 -13.79
CA THR A 27 -11.78 -9.26 -15.06
C THR A 27 -11.24 -7.84 -15.24
N LYS A 28 -10.63 -7.22 -14.22
CA LYS A 28 -10.21 -5.80 -14.25
C LYS A 28 -8.75 -5.64 -13.83
N PRO A 29 -8.08 -4.54 -14.23
CA PRO A 29 -6.72 -4.27 -13.81
C PRO A 29 -6.59 -4.25 -12.28
N ALA A 30 -5.45 -4.74 -11.78
CA ALA A 30 -5.11 -4.73 -10.37
C ALA A 30 -5.20 -3.30 -9.81
N ARG A 31 -5.73 -3.17 -8.59
CA ARG A 31 -5.82 -1.89 -7.88
C ARG A 31 -5.00 -1.98 -6.61
N LEU A 32 -4.29 -0.90 -6.32
CA LEU A 32 -3.53 -0.74 -5.10
C LEU A 32 -4.30 0.16 -4.13
N ALA A 33 -4.64 -0.38 -2.97
CA ALA A 33 -5.15 0.40 -1.84
C ALA A 33 -3.99 0.80 -0.94
N VAL A 34 -3.91 2.09 -0.61
CA VAL A 34 -2.86 2.65 0.25
C VAL A 34 -3.50 3.14 1.55
N PHE A 35 -3.20 2.45 2.64
CA PHE A 35 -3.62 2.83 3.99
C PHE A 35 -2.45 3.47 4.74
N ALA A 36 -2.74 4.51 5.52
CA ALA A 36 -1.82 5.02 6.53
C ALA A 36 -2.33 4.67 7.93
N ARG A 37 -1.42 4.14 8.74
CA ARG A 37 -1.58 4.01 10.17
C ARG A 37 -0.67 5.01 10.87
N TYR A 38 -1.22 5.76 11.80
CA TYR A 38 -0.51 6.81 12.53
C TYR A 38 -1.11 7.00 13.92
N CYS A 39 -0.32 7.55 14.83
CA CYS A 39 -0.75 7.79 16.22
C CYS A 39 -1.22 9.23 16.39
N VAL A 40 -2.44 9.43 16.89
CA VAL A 40 -2.95 10.74 17.30
C VAL A 40 -3.18 10.70 18.81
N GLY A 41 -2.31 11.36 19.57
CA GLY A 41 -2.29 11.23 21.03
C GLY A 41 -2.01 9.78 21.44
N ASN A 42 -2.96 9.18 22.18
CA ASN A 42 -2.87 7.77 22.62
C ASN A 42 -3.65 6.79 21.72
N ALA A 43 -4.26 7.25 20.63
CA ALA A 43 -5.05 6.40 19.74
C ALA A 43 -4.29 6.14 18.42
N ILE A 44 -4.26 4.87 18.01
CA ILE A 44 -3.83 4.49 16.66
C ILE A 44 -5.02 4.69 15.73
N LYS A 45 -4.82 5.45 14.66
CA LYS A 45 -5.80 5.63 13.58
C LYS A 45 -5.28 4.95 12.32
N GLU A 46 -6.21 4.38 11.56
CA GLU A 46 -5.96 3.81 10.23
C GLU A 46 -6.89 4.51 9.23
N GLU A 47 -6.33 5.02 8.14
CA GLU A 47 -7.09 5.70 7.10
C GLU A 47 -6.64 5.30 5.69
N LEU A 48 -7.62 5.15 4.80
CA LEU A 48 -7.39 4.97 3.37
C LEU A 48 -7.00 6.31 2.73
N ILE A 49 -5.78 6.39 2.20
CA ILE A 49 -5.25 7.59 1.55
C ILE A 49 -5.68 7.64 0.08
N ALA A 50 -5.51 6.52 -0.62
CA ALA A 50 -5.71 6.44 -2.06
C ALA A 50 -6.05 5.02 -2.51
N ILE A 51 -6.79 4.94 -3.62
CA ILE A 51 -6.95 3.73 -4.42
C ILE A 51 -6.46 4.06 -5.82
N THR A 52 -5.39 3.40 -6.25
CA THR A 52 -4.75 3.67 -7.56
C THR A 52 -4.84 2.42 -8.42
N SER A 53 -5.29 2.56 -9.67
CA SER A 53 -5.33 1.42 -10.60
C SER A 53 -3.96 1.22 -11.24
N LEU A 54 -3.45 -0.01 -11.24
CA LEU A 54 -2.21 -0.43 -11.88
C LEU A 54 -2.55 -0.89 -13.30
N LEU A 55 -2.32 -0.02 -14.30
CA LEU A 55 -2.80 -0.21 -15.67
C LEU A 55 -2.01 -1.24 -16.49
N THR A 56 -0.70 -1.38 -16.27
CA THR A 56 0.18 -2.06 -17.24
C THR A 56 1.04 -3.18 -16.66
N THR A 57 1.47 -3.07 -15.40
CA THR A 57 2.45 -4.00 -14.82
C THR A 57 2.35 -3.97 -13.30
N THR A 58 2.29 -5.14 -12.67
CA THR A 58 2.38 -5.31 -11.21
C THR A 58 3.83 -5.34 -10.74
N LYS A 59 4.73 -4.58 -11.39
CA LYS A 59 6.12 -4.50 -10.94
C LYS A 59 6.20 -3.62 -9.71
N CYS A 60 7.02 -4.03 -8.74
CA CYS A 60 7.28 -3.25 -7.52
C CYS A 60 7.67 -1.78 -7.83
N THR A 61 8.41 -1.53 -8.90
CA THR A 61 8.79 -0.16 -9.34
C THR A 61 7.59 0.72 -9.66
N ASP A 62 6.58 0.16 -10.33
CA ASP A 62 5.37 0.90 -10.72
C ASP A 62 4.49 1.14 -9.51
N ILE A 63 4.43 0.17 -8.59
CA ILE A 63 3.74 0.28 -7.31
C ILE A 63 4.38 1.36 -6.43
N CYS A 64 5.70 1.36 -6.27
CA CYS A 64 6.41 2.40 -5.53
C CYS A 64 6.18 3.79 -6.14
N THR A 65 6.19 3.89 -7.46
CA THR A 65 5.95 5.17 -8.17
C THR A 65 4.51 5.65 -7.97
N ALA A 66 3.54 4.74 -8.08
CA ALA A 66 2.12 5.03 -7.82
C ALA A 66 1.90 5.51 -6.38
N VAL A 67 2.46 4.82 -5.39
CA VAL A 67 2.39 5.22 -3.97
C VAL A 67 3.02 6.59 -3.76
N ARG A 68 4.20 6.84 -4.33
CA ARG A 68 4.89 8.14 -4.21
C ARG A 68 4.06 9.28 -4.78
N ASN A 69 3.46 9.08 -5.95
CA ASN A 69 2.60 10.07 -6.59
C ASN A 69 1.32 10.30 -5.77
N SER A 70 0.67 9.23 -5.28
CA SER A 70 -0.52 9.35 -4.43
C SER A 70 -0.23 10.09 -3.11
N LEU A 71 0.95 9.92 -2.53
CA LEU A 71 1.37 10.66 -1.34
C LEU A 71 1.66 12.13 -1.64
N ALA A 72 2.30 12.43 -2.76
CA ALA A 72 2.58 13.79 -3.21
C ALA A 72 1.28 14.57 -3.49
N GLU A 73 0.29 13.95 -4.15
CA GLU A 73 -1.04 14.52 -4.36
C GLU A 73 -1.76 14.86 -3.05
N LYS A 74 -1.51 14.07 -2.01
CA LYS A 74 -2.10 14.26 -0.68
C LYS A 74 -1.27 15.16 0.22
N ASP A 75 -0.12 15.65 -0.26
CA ASP A 75 0.77 16.56 0.45
C ASP A 75 1.32 15.93 1.75
N ILE A 76 1.58 14.61 1.69
CA ILE A 76 2.16 13.82 2.78
C ILE A 76 3.66 13.72 2.53
N ASP A 77 4.46 14.23 3.47
CA ASP A 77 5.91 14.15 3.37
C ASP A 77 6.41 12.71 3.52
N LEU A 78 7.17 12.24 2.52
CA LEU A 78 7.78 10.91 2.50
C LEU A 78 8.72 10.69 3.69
N LYS A 79 9.31 11.75 4.24
CA LYS A 79 10.23 11.67 5.40
C LYS A 79 9.55 11.18 6.68
N LYS A 80 8.23 11.25 6.76
CA LYS A 80 7.45 10.79 7.92
C LYS A 80 7.14 9.30 7.87
N ILE A 81 7.39 8.65 6.73
CA ILE A 81 7.09 7.23 6.55
C ILE A 81 8.21 6.41 7.17
N VAL A 82 7.88 5.67 8.22
CA VAL A 82 8.82 4.82 8.95
C VAL A 82 8.83 3.40 8.38
N SER A 83 7.70 2.95 7.88
CA SER A 83 7.57 1.60 7.33
C SER A 83 6.51 1.53 6.24
N VAL A 84 6.71 0.59 5.33
CA VAL A 84 5.74 0.17 4.33
C VAL A 84 5.55 -1.33 4.51
N THR A 85 4.30 -1.73 4.73
CA THR A 85 3.89 -3.11 4.88
C THR A 85 3.04 -3.49 3.68
N SER A 86 3.31 -4.64 3.09
CA SER A 86 2.45 -5.27 2.09
C SER A 86 2.23 -6.70 2.51
N ASP A 87 1.12 -7.30 2.09
CA ASP A 87 0.75 -8.69 2.40
C ASP A 87 1.75 -9.74 1.88
N GLY A 88 2.76 -9.32 1.14
CA GLY A 88 3.80 -10.18 0.60
C GLY A 88 3.43 -10.79 -0.75
N ALA A 89 2.50 -10.18 -1.50
CA ALA A 89 2.31 -10.50 -2.91
C ALA A 89 3.67 -10.59 -3.62
N SER A 90 3.91 -11.65 -4.40
CA SER A 90 5.22 -11.95 -5.01
C SER A 90 5.79 -10.78 -5.84
N ASN A 91 4.88 -9.96 -6.35
CA ASN A 91 5.10 -8.72 -7.09
C ASN A 91 5.77 -7.62 -6.24
N MET A 92 5.49 -7.56 -4.94
CA MET A 92 5.96 -6.54 -4.00
C MET A 92 7.35 -6.86 -3.42
N VAL A 93 7.69 -8.14 -3.28
CA VAL A 93 8.99 -8.60 -2.75
C VAL A 93 10.08 -8.61 -3.84
N GLY A 94 9.72 -8.33 -5.11
CA GLY A 94 10.65 -8.34 -6.23
C GLY A 94 11.18 -9.74 -6.57
N VAL A 95 10.54 -10.79 -6.05
CA VAL A 95 10.94 -12.18 -6.29
C VAL A 95 10.20 -12.68 -7.53
N TYR A 96 10.90 -12.70 -8.67
CA TYR A 96 10.45 -13.36 -9.89
C TYR A 96 10.51 -14.90 -9.72
N ASN A 97 9.58 -15.46 -8.94
CA ASN A 97 9.39 -16.90 -8.85
C ASN A 97 8.20 -17.33 -9.72
N TYR A 98 8.45 -17.62 -10.99
CA TYR A 98 7.55 -18.43 -11.85
C TYR A 98 7.35 -19.88 -11.33
N ARG A 99 7.89 -20.23 -10.16
CA ARG A 99 7.83 -21.59 -9.61
C ARG A 99 7.33 -21.61 -8.18
N GLN A 100 6.02 -21.47 -8.02
CA GLN A 100 5.34 -22.43 -7.14
C GLN A 100 5.31 -23.76 -7.90
N GLN A 101 6.42 -24.52 -7.83
CA GLN A 101 6.31 -25.95 -7.99
C GLN A 101 5.31 -26.38 -6.91
N ARG A 102 4.08 -26.68 -7.33
CA ARG A 102 3.17 -27.47 -6.50
C ARG A 102 3.98 -28.66 -6.03
N ALA A 103 4.19 -28.78 -4.73
CA ALA A 103 4.55 -30.06 -4.15
C ALA A 103 3.54 -31.08 -4.72
N PRO A 104 3.99 -32.22 -5.27
CA PRO A 104 3.05 -33.23 -5.72
C PRO A 104 2.19 -33.57 -4.50
N ARG A 105 0.87 -33.36 -4.61
CA ARG A 105 -0.09 -33.97 -3.69
C ARG A 105 0.22 -35.46 -3.75
N GLN A 106 0.91 -35.98 -2.74
CA GLN A 106 1.01 -37.42 -2.56
C GLN A 106 -0.41 -37.92 -2.41
N ARG A 107 -0.77 -38.87 -3.28
CA ARG A 107 -1.98 -39.65 -3.19
C ARG A 107 -2.13 -40.18 -1.77
N LEU A 108 -3.31 -40.00 -1.21
CA LEU A 108 -4.02 -41.03 -0.48
C LEU A 108 -5.40 -41.16 -1.14
#